data_AF-A0A650CW50-F1
#
_entry.id   AF-A0A650CW50-F1
#
_cell.length_a   1.000
_cell.length_b   1.000
_cell.length_c   1.000
_cell.angle_alpha   90.00
_cell.angle_beta   90.00
_cell.angle_gamma   90.00
#
_symmetry.space_group_name_H-M   'P 1'
#
loop_
_entity.id
_entity.type
_entity.pdbx_description
1 polymer ?
#
loop_
_entity_poly.entity_id
_entity_poly.type
_entity_poly.pdbx_seq_one_letter_code
_entity_poly.pdbx_strand_id
1 'polypeptide(L)'
;MNPPTPIIKRPNYSFEYPHERKSTREGRGFSLGELKAVNLTPEKARKLGLRVDKRRKSVHQENVDALKKYLDELNKEKSTQSKT
;
A
#
# COMPACT_ATOMS: atom_id res chain seq x y z
N MET A 1 -14.53 3.69 -3.12
CA MET A 1 -13.16 3.69 -3.66
C MET A 1 -12.45 2.38 -3.33
N ASN A 2 -11.78 1.75 -4.30
CA ASN A 2 -11.01 0.52 -4.04
C ASN A 2 -9.72 0.86 -3.30
N PRO A 3 -9.35 0.12 -2.23
CA PRO A 3 -8.10 0.36 -1.52
C PRO A 3 -6.90 0.03 -2.43
N PRO A 4 -5.81 0.81 -2.38
CA PRO A 4 -4.62 0.55 -3.19
C PRO A 4 -3.96 -0.77 -2.80
N THR A 5 -3.35 -1.44 -3.78
CA THR A 5 -2.50 -2.62 -3.54
C THR A 5 -1.04 -2.20 -3.42
N PRO A 6 -0.27 -2.81 -2.51
CA PRO A 6 1.15 -2.51 -2.36
C PRO A 6 1.97 -3.18 -3.45
N ILE A 7 2.91 -2.46 -4.03
CA ILE A 7 3.90 -2.96 -4.99
C ILE A 7 5.15 -3.40 -4.21
N ILE A 8 5.64 -4.62 -4.47
CA ILE A 8 6.85 -5.17 -3.85
C ILE A 8 7.79 -5.64 -4.95
N LYS A 9 9.10 -5.55 -4.69
CA LYS A 9 10.10 -6.26 -5.50
C LYS A 9 9.83 -7.76 -5.51
N ARG A 10 9.85 -8.36 -6.69
CA ARG A 10 9.70 -9.79 -6.87
C ARG A 10 11.06 -10.47 -6.63
N PRO A 11 11.11 -11.64 -5.96
CA PRO A 11 12.35 -12.40 -5.86
C PRO A 11 12.81 -12.87 -7.24
N ASN A 12 14.13 -12.94 -7.42
CA ASN A 12 14.73 -13.46 -8.64
C ASN A 12 14.68 -15.00 -8.61
N TYR A 13 14.03 -15.59 -9.59
CA TYR A 13 14.07 -17.04 -9.79
C TYR A 13 15.13 -17.42 -10.81
N SER A 14 15.88 -18.49 -10.55
CA SER A 14 16.97 -18.93 -11.44
C SER A 14 16.48 -19.40 -12.81
N PHE A 15 15.26 -19.95 -12.88
CA PHE A 15 14.69 -20.50 -14.11
C PHE A 15 14.24 -19.45 -15.14
N GLU A 16 14.17 -18.18 -14.76
CA GLU A 16 13.73 -17.10 -15.65
C GLU A 16 14.93 -16.40 -16.30
N TYR A 17 14.82 -15.96 -17.56
CA TYR A 17 15.87 -15.15 -18.17
C TYR A 17 15.83 -13.69 -17.69
N PRO A 18 16.99 -13.02 -17.47
CA PRO A 18 17.04 -11.66 -16.92
C PRO A 18 16.15 -10.63 -17.64
N HIS A 19 16.09 -10.67 -18.97
CA HIS A 19 15.27 -9.77 -19.78
C HIS A 19 13.74 -10.03 -19.70
N GLU A 20 13.32 -11.21 -19.26
CA GLU A 20 11.91 -11.59 -19.15
C GLU A 20 11.38 -11.47 -17.71
N ARG A 21 12.28 -11.36 -16.73
CA ARG A 21 11.93 -11.31 -15.31
C ARG A 21 11.12 -10.05 -14.99
N LYS A 22 9.94 -10.24 -14.41
CA LYS A 22 9.19 -9.15 -13.77
C LYS A 22 9.92 -8.68 -12.51
N SER A 23 10.21 -7.39 -12.43
CA SER A 23 10.92 -6.77 -11.29
C SER A 23 10.04 -6.59 -10.06
N THR A 24 8.73 -6.44 -10.26
CA THR A 24 7.76 -6.17 -9.19
C THR A 24 6.57 -7.12 -9.25
N ARG A 25 5.85 -7.17 -8.13
CA ARG A 25 4.59 -7.91 -7.98
C ARG A 25 3.69 -7.21 -6.97
N GLU A 26 2.41 -7.55 -7.02
CA GLU A 26 1.49 -7.18 -5.97
C GLU A 26 1.81 -7.91 -4.65
N GLY A 27 1.82 -7.13 -3.59
CA GLY A 27 2.02 -7.59 -2.23
C GLY A 27 0.74 -8.06 -1.58
N ARG A 28 0.87 -8.91 -0.55
CA ARG A 28 -0.28 -9.36 0.25
C ARG A 28 -0.95 -8.22 1.02
N GLY A 29 -0.17 -7.22 1.45
CA GLY A 29 -0.64 -6.09 2.25
C GLY A 29 0.49 -5.11 2.54
N PHE A 30 0.16 -3.92 3.05
CA PHE A 30 1.13 -2.87 3.39
C PHE A 30 1.95 -3.27 4.61
N SER A 31 3.22 -2.87 4.64
CA SER A 31 4.09 -3.15 5.78
C SER A 31 3.77 -2.23 6.96
N LEU A 32 4.19 -2.64 8.16
CA LEU A 32 4.05 -1.79 9.35
C LEU A 32 4.84 -0.48 9.22
N GLY A 33 5.97 -0.50 8.52
CA GLY A 33 6.79 0.71 8.28
C GLY A 33 6.09 1.71 7.36
N GLU A 34 5.46 1.23 6.28
CA GLU A 34 4.71 2.06 5.35
C GLU A 34 3.48 2.70 6.02
N LEU A 35 2.74 1.94 6.83
CA LEU A 35 1.59 2.46 7.56
C LEU A 35 2.00 3.52 8.59
N LYS A 36 3.13 3.30 9.29
CA LYS A 36 3.68 4.29 10.23
C LYS A 36 4.09 5.59 9.51
N ALA A 37 4.63 5.51 8.31
CA ALA A 37 5.03 6.69 7.52
C ALA A 37 3.84 7.61 7.18
N VAL A 38 2.62 7.07 7.16
CA VAL A 38 1.37 7.83 6.96
C VAL A 38 0.55 7.99 8.25
N ASN A 39 1.16 7.77 9.42
CA ASN A 39 0.53 7.87 10.74
C ASN A 39 -0.71 6.96 10.93
N LEU A 40 -0.76 5.83 10.23
CA LEU A 40 -1.82 4.82 10.39
C LEU A 40 -1.39 3.72 11.35
N THR A 41 -2.27 3.39 12.29
CA THR A 41 -2.15 2.15 13.06
C THR A 41 -2.67 0.97 12.25
N PRO A 42 -2.16 -0.26 12.47
CA PRO A 42 -2.63 -1.45 11.76
C PRO A 42 -4.14 -1.69 11.89
N GLU A 43 -4.70 -1.33 13.03
CA GLU A 43 -6.13 -1.44 13.31
C GLU A 43 -6.95 -0.43 12.51
N LYS A 44 -6.52 0.84 12.48
CA LYS A 44 -7.15 1.88 11.65
C LYS A 44 -7.07 1.51 10.17
N ALA A 45 -5.92 1.03 9.71
CA ALA A 45 -5.73 0.58 8.33
C ALA A 45 -6.71 -0.55 7.96
N ARG A 46 -6.89 -1.55 8.84
CA ARG A 46 -7.88 -2.63 8.63
C ARG A 46 -9.32 -2.11 8.57
N LYS A 47 -9.68 -1.15 9.42
CA LYS A 47 -11.01 -0.50 9.38
C LYS A 47 -11.26 0.24 8.07
N LEU A 48 -10.21 0.81 7.46
CA LEU A 48 -10.25 1.43 6.13
C LEU A 48 -10.27 0.40 4.98
N GLY A 49 -10.24 -0.91 5.26
CA GLY A 49 -10.19 -1.95 4.24
C GLY A 49 -8.80 -2.20 3.65
N LEU A 50 -7.74 -1.56 4.19
CA LEU A 50 -6.37 -1.79 3.76
C LEU A 50 -5.87 -3.14 4.29
N ARG A 51 -5.30 -3.95 3.40
CA ARG A 51 -4.62 -5.19 3.79
C ARG A 51 -3.30 -4.86 4.46
N VAL A 52 -3.03 -5.51 5.60
CA VAL A 52 -1.81 -5.28 6.40
C VAL A 52 -0.98 -6.56 6.48
N ASP A 53 0.29 -6.48 6.07
CA ASP A 53 1.27 -7.55 6.23
C ASP A 53 2.23 -7.23 7.39
N LYS A 54 1.90 -7.75 8.57
CA LYS A 54 2.68 -7.52 9.80
C LYS A 54 4.10 -8.11 9.75
N ARG A 55 4.36 -9.06 8.86
CA ARG A 55 5.65 -9.80 8.80
C ARG A 55 6.67 -9.11 7.89
N ARG A 56 6.22 -8.26 6.96
CA ARG A 56 7.12 -7.54 6.04
C ARG A 56 7.80 -6.37 6.74
N LYS A 57 9.13 -6.30 6.62
CA LYS A 57 9.95 -5.20 7.15
C LYS A 57 10.34 -4.16 6.10
N SER A 58 10.27 -4.50 4.81
CA SER A 58 10.60 -3.57 3.73
C SER A 58 9.59 -2.42 3.65
N VAL A 59 10.11 -1.26 3.28
CA VAL A 59 9.34 -0.03 3.06
C VAL A 59 9.65 0.43 1.65
N HIS A 60 8.61 0.61 0.84
CA HIS A 60 8.73 1.15 -0.51
C HIS A 60 8.07 2.52 -0.56
N GLN A 61 8.79 3.53 -1.05
CA GLN A 61 8.30 4.91 -1.08
C GLN A 61 7.04 5.06 -1.95
N GLU A 62 7.00 4.35 -3.08
CA GLU A 62 5.84 4.29 -3.98
C GLU A 62 4.55 3.88 -3.24
N ASN A 63 4.64 2.93 -2.30
CA ASN A 63 3.51 2.49 -1.50
C ASN A 63 3.08 3.55 -0.49
N VAL A 64 4.03 4.28 0.11
CA VAL A 64 3.74 5.38 1.04
C VAL A 64 3.01 6.51 0.31
N ASP A 65 3.45 6.86 -0.90
CA ASP A 65 2.82 7.90 -1.69
C ASP A 65 1.43 7.50 -2.16
N ALA A 66 1.23 6.22 -2.54
CA ALA A 66 -0.08 5.67 -2.85
C ALA A 66 -1.04 5.74 -1.63
N LEU A 67 -0.55 5.42 -0.43
CA LEU A 67 -1.33 5.55 0.80
C LEU A 67 -1.72 7.00 1.11
N LYS A 68 -0.81 7.96 0.91
CA LYS A 68 -1.12 9.39 1.10
C LYS A 68 -2.23 9.85 0.16
N LYS A 69 -2.10 9.55 -1.14
CA LYS A 69 -3.13 9.89 -2.14
C LYS A 69 -4.49 9.33 -1.78
N TYR A 70 -4.54 8.06 -1.38
CA TYR A 70 -5.78 7.42 -0.95
C TYR A 70 -6.42 8.10 0.27
N LEU A 71 -5.61 8.53 1.25
CA LEU A 71 -6.10 9.27 2.42
C LEU A 71 -6.61 10.67 2.05
N ASP A 72 -5.92 11.36 1.14
CA ASP A 72 -6.33 12.68 0.67
C ASP A 72 -7.67 12.62 -0.08
N GLU A 73 -7.86 11.59 -0.91
CA GLU A 73 -9.12 11.33 -1.62
C GLU A 73 -10.27 11.06 -0.65
N LEU A 74 -10.05 10.22 0.37
CA LEU A 74 -11.04 9.98 1.43
C LEU A 74 -11.43 11.26 2.18
N ASN A 75 -10.48 12.17 2.41
CA ASN A 75 -10.76 13.45 3.07
C ASN A 75 -11.58 14.38 2.18
N LYS A 76 -11.31 14.41 0.87
CA LYS A 76 -12.12 15.18 -0.09
C LYS A 76 -13.56 14.69 -0.13
N GLU A 77 -13.77 13.38 -0.20
CA GLU A 77 -15.11 12.77 -0.18
C GLU A 77 -15.91 13.17 1.07
N LYS A 78 -15.27 13.18 2.25
CA LYS A 78 -15.90 13.63 3.49
C LYS A 78 -16.29 15.11 3.46
N SER A 79 -15.42 15.97 2.92
CA SER A 79 -15.68 17.41 2.84
C SER A 79 -16.85 17.76 1.91
N THR A 80 -17.09 16.94 0.87
CA THR A 80 -18.23 17.10 -0.03
C THR A 80 -19.56 16.68 0.61
N GLN A 81 -19.53 15.69 1.51
CA GLN A 81 -20.74 15.19 2.20
C GLN A 81 -21.25 16.15 3.29
N SER A 82 -20.37 16.95 3.91
CA SER A 82 -20.76 17.94 4.94
C SER A 82 -21.38 19.23 4.39
N LYS A 83 -21.46 19.39 3.07
CA LYS A 83 -21.90 20.63 2.40
C LYS A 83 -23.31 20.52 1.78
N THR A 84 -24.04 19.44 2.10
CA THR A 84 -25.42 19.17 1.68
C THR A 84 -26.31 19.14 2.91
#